data_AF-A0A9D7XEU0-F1
#
_entry.id   AF-A0A9D7XEU0-F1
#
_cell.length_a   1.000
_cell.length_b   1.000
_cell.length_c   1.000
_cell.angle_alpha   90.00
_cell.angle_beta   90.00
_cell.angle_gamma   90.00
#
_symmetry.space_group_name_H-M   'P 1'
#
loop_
_entity.id
_entity.type
_entity.pdbx_description
1 polymer ?
#
loop_
_entity_poly.entity_id
_entity_poly.type
_entity_poly.pdbx_seq_one_letter_code
_entity_poly.pdbx_strand_id
1 'polypeptide(L)'
;MTTSALALIKKLLVLFLLIGGLYIAKAFLIPLSIAGVVATLFLPFCKWMESKKLYRGFATSICLLVILLFIGGLFFLVGWQVSALASDFVLIKQRALETSANIQDYIFNHFGITLEKQSQLLETQQANAGDIIPIMAGSMASGFINFFLTLVYIFGLLYYRAHIKKFLLMLAQPSQRDEVEKVIYRVANVSQQYLFGLSKMIVCLWIMYSIGFSILGVKKCFLFCNTLWFAGNCSIHRKYYWHNDYSFSVSSSGCKLTNNSRYNYYVWYRSIYSRMGIRAINCRITS
;
A
#
# COMPACT_ATOMS: atom_id res chain seq x y z
N MET A 1 49.08 20.43 -4.94
CA MET A 1 48.41 19.21 -4.45
C MET A 1 47.31 19.46 -3.40
N THR A 2 47.24 20.64 -2.78
CA THR A 2 46.22 20.97 -1.75
C THR A 2 44.84 21.34 -2.31
N THR A 3 44.75 21.81 -3.56
CA THR A 3 43.49 22.24 -4.21
C THR A 3 42.54 21.08 -4.52
N SER A 4 43.06 19.91 -4.89
CA SER A 4 42.26 18.70 -5.15
C SER A 4 41.70 18.11 -3.85
N ALA A 5 42.50 18.06 -2.78
CA ALA A 5 42.06 17.62 -1.46
C ALA A 5 40.94 18.51 -0.90
N LEU A 6 41.06 19.83 -1.06
CA LEU A 6 40.03 20.78 -0.61
C LEU A 6 38.72 20.65 -1.40
N ALA A 7 38.80 20.37 -2.71
CA ALA A 7 37.63 20.10 -3.54
C ALA A 7 36.93 18.79 -3.14
N LEU A 8 37.68 17.75 -2.75
CA LEU A 8 37.13 16.49 -2.25
C LEU A 8 36.44 16.67 -0.91
N ILE A 9 37.05 17.39 0.04
CA ILE A 9 36.45 17.68 1.35
C ILE A 9 35.14 18.45 1.20
N LYS A 10 35.08 19.46 0.33
CA LYS A 10 33.84 20.21 0.05
C LYS A 10 32.74 19.30 -0.50
N LYS A 11 33.06 18.41 -1.43
CA LYS A 11 32.08 17.44 -1.98
C LYS A 11 31.57 16.49 -0.90
N LEU A 12 32.47 15.97 -0.05
CA LEU A 12 32.11 15.06 1.03
C LEU A 12 31.23 15.75 2.08
N LEU A 13 31.55 17.01 2.42
CA LEU A 13 30.77 17.82 3.35
C LEU A 13 29.37 18.15 2.81
N VAL A 14 29.27 18.53 1.53
CA VAL A 14 27.96 18.74 0.87
C VAL A 14 27.16 17.45 0.85
N LEU A 15 27.78 16.31 0.56
CA LEU A 15 27.11 15.01 0.58
C LEU A 15 26.59 14.65 1.98
N PHE A 16 27.41 14.85 3.02
CA PHE A 16 27.01 14.62 4.41
C PHE A 16 25.85 15.53 4.84
N LEU A 17 25.93 16.82 4.51
CA LEU A 17 24.86 17.79 4.79
C LEU A 17 23.56 17.42 4.06
N LEU A 18 23.66 16.95 2.82
CA LEU A 18 22.51 16.54 2.03
C LEU A 18 21.82 15.31 2.65
N ILE A 19 22.58 14.29 3.06
CA ILE A 19 22.04 13.09 3.72
C ILE A 19 21.43 13.44 5.08
N GLY A 20 22.13 14.25 5.89
CA GLY A 20 21.64 14.71 7.19
C GLY A 20 20.35 15.53 7.09
N GLY A 21 20.32 16.46 6.12
CA GLY A 21 19.12 17.24 5.81
C GLY A 21 17.95 16.36 5.37
N LEU A 22 18.20 15.35 4.53
CA LEU A 22 17.18 14.41 4.09
C LEU A 22 16.62 13.55 5.23
N TYR A 23 17.46 13.16 6.19
CA TYR A 23 17.05 12.39 7.36
C TYR A 23 16.11 13.18 8.28
N ILE A 24 16.39 14.46 8.51
CA ILE A 24 15.52 15.33 9.31
C ILE A 24 14.23 15.65 8.54
N ALA A 25 14.35 15.91 7.24
CA ALA A 25 13.21 16.24 6.38
C ALA A 25 12.33 15.03 6.03
N LYS A 26 12.67 13.80 6.45
CA LYS A 26 11.91 12.58 6.11
C LYS A 26 10.42 12.68 6.45
N ALA A 27 10.09 13.29 7.59
CA ALA A 27 8.71 13.45 8.05
C ALA A 27 7.88 14.33 7.10
N PHE A 28 8.53 15.24 6.38
CA PHE A 28 7.90 16.09 5.37
C PHE A 28 7.97 15.47 3.97
N LEU A 29 9.11 14.87 3.61
CA LEU A 29 9.36 14.28 2.29
C LEU A 29 8.50 13.03 2.02
N ILE A 30 8.23 12.22 3.03
CA ILE A 30 7.43 10.99 2.86
C ILE A 30 6.00 11.33 2.41
N PRO A 31 5.23 12.16 3.14
CA PRO A 31 3.90 12.60 2.70
C PRO A 31 3.92 13.31 1.34
N LEU A 32 4.94 14.15 1.09
CA LEU A 32 5.10 14.88 -0.18
C LEU A 32 5.29 13.92 -1.36
N SER A 33 6.09 12.87 -1.19
CA SER A 33 6.35 11.89 -2.25
C SER A 33 5.11 11.07 -2.58
N ILE A 34 4.39 10.61 -1.54
CA ILE A 34 3.11 9.92 -1.70
C ILE A 34 2.10 10.84 -2.41
N ALA A 35 2.01 12.09 -1.97
CA ALA A 35 1.18 13.09 -2.59
C ALA A 35 1.55 13.31 -4.07
N GLY A 36 2.83 13.31 -4.43
CA GLY A 36 3.29 13.45 -5.82
C GLY A 36 2.88 12.28 -6.71
N VAL A 37 2.95 11.06 -6.21
CA VAL A 37 2.47 9.87 -6.93
C VAL A 37 0.96 9.94 -7.15
N VAL A 38 0.19 10.23 -6.09
CA VAL A 38 -1.28 10.37 -6.17
C VAL A 38 -1.66 11.54 -7.07
N ALA A 39 -0.98 12.68 -6.96
CA ALA A 39 -1.19 13.85 -7.82
C ALA A 39 -0.98 13.52 -9.30
N THR A 40 0.09 12.78 -9.63
CA THR A 40 0.37 12.35 -11.01
C THR A 40 -0.70 11.39 -11.52
N LEU A 41 -1.20 10.50 -10.66
CA LEU A 41 -2.30 9.59 -11.00
C LEU A 41 -3.62 10.31 -11.31
N PHE A 42 -3.95 11.35 -10.55
CA PHE A 42 -5.17 12.16 -10.75
C PHE A 42 -5.01 13.27 -11.80
N LEU A 43 -3.79 13.55 -12.25
CA LEU A 43 -3.51 14.55 -13.29
C LEU A 43 -4.34 14.39 -14.59
N PRO A 44 -4.53 13.20 -15.19
CA PRO A 44 -5.40 13.05 -16.37
C PRO A 44 -6.85 13.41 -16.07
N PHE A 45 -7.33 13.06 -14.87
CA PHE A 45 -8.70 13.35 -14.45
C PHE A 45 -8.91 14.87 -14.29
N CYS A 46 -7.97 15.57 -13.66
CA CYS A 46 -8.07 17.02 -13.53
C CYS A 46 -7.91 17.74 -14.89
N LYS A 47 -7.02 17.27 -15.78
CA LYS A 47 -6.90 17.81 -17.16
C LYS A 47 -8.18 17.61 -17.97
N TRP A 48 -8.85 16.48 -17.81
CA TRP A 48 -10.15 16.21 -18.44
C TRP A 48 -11.26 17.13 -17.92
N MET A 49 -11.21 17.52 -16.64
CA MET A 49 -12.13 18.52 -16.09
C MET A 49 -11.80 19.94 -16.57
N GLU A 50 -10.53 20.29 -16.65
CA GLU A 50 -10.08 21.59 -17.18
C GLU A 50 -10.44 21.76 -18.67
N SER A 51 -10.40 20.69 -19.47
CA SER A 51 -10.82 20.74 -20.88
C SER A 51 -12.31 21.06 -21.05
N LYS A 52 -13.12 20.86 -20.01
CA LYS A 52 -14.54 21.27 -19.96
C LYS A 52 -14.75 22.73 -19.48
N LYS A 53 -13.73 23.59 -19.61
CA LYS A 53 -13.74 25.02 -19.21
C LYS A 53 -13.86 25.29 -17.69
N LEU A 54 -13.57 24.32 -16.83
CA LEU A 54 -13.54 24.57 -15.38
C LEU A 54 -12.29 25.36 -14.98
N TYR A 55 -12.45 26.37 -14.12
CA TYR A 55 -11.34 27.11 -13.56
C TYR A 55 -10.46 26.17 -12.72
N ARG A 56 -9.13 26.34 -12.84
CA ARG A 56 -8.13 25.38 -12.34
C ARG A 56 -8.23 25.10 -10.83
N GLY A 57 -8.64 26.09 -10.05
CA GLY A 57 -8.93 25.93 -8.62
C GLY A 57 -10.07 24.92 -8.38
N PHE A 58 -11.21 25.09 -9.05
CA PHE A 58 -12.36 24.21 -8.90
C PHE A 58 -12.08 22.79 -9.41
N ALA A 59 -11.37 22.65 -10.53
CA ALA A 59 -10.97 21.32 -11.03
C ALA A 59 -10.12 20.56 -10.00
N THR A 60 -9.19 21.26 -9.35
CA THR A 60 -8.35 20.67 -8.28
C THR A 60 -9.17 20.31 -7.05
N SER A 61 -10.07 21.19 -6.60
CA SER A 61 -10.92 20.93 -5.43
C SER A 61 -11.86 19.74 -5.65
N ILE A 62 -12.42 19.58 -6.86
CA ILE A 62 -13.25 18.42 -7.21
C ILE A 62 -12.40 17.14 -7.21
N CYS A 63 -11.20 17.17 -7.80
CA CYS A 63 -10.26 16.03 -7.73
C CYS A 63 -10.00 15.62 -6.27
N LEU A 64 -9.75 16.59 -5.39
CA LEU A 64 -9.50 16.34 -3.97
C LEU A 64 -10.74 15.74 -3.27
N LEU A 65 -11.92 16.26 -3.58
CA LEU A 65 -13.18 15.77 -3.01
C LEU A 65 -13.44 14.31 -3.43
N VAL A 66 -13.16 13.95 -4.68
CA VAL A 66 -13.25 12.56 -5.16
C VAL A 66 -12.28 11.64 -4.40
N ILE A 67 -11.05 12.08 -4.17
CA ILE A 67 -10.07 11.32 -3.37
C ILE A 67 -10.57 11.14 -1.94
N LEU A 68 -11.09 12.21 -1.33
CA LEU A 68 -11.61 12.17 0.03
C LEU A 68 -12.81 11.24 0.15
N LEU A 69 -13.75 11.27 -0.80
CA LEU A 69 -14.89 10.37 -0.85
C LEU A 69 -14.47 8.92 -1.08
N PHE A 70 -13.49 8.68 -1.94
CA PHE A 70 -12.98 7.32 -2.18
C PHE A 70 -12.37 6.73 -0.90
N ILE A 71 -11.51 7.50 -0.22
CA ILE A 71 -10.83 7.04 1.00
C ILE A 71 -11.81 6.94 2.18
N GLY A 72 -12.69 7.94 2.35
CA GLY A 72 -13.75 7.92 3.35
C GLY A 72 -14.71 6.75 3.14
N GLY A 73 -15.07 6.46 1.88
CA GLY A 73 -15.85 5.28 1.50
C GLY A 73 -15.15 3.98 1.87
N LEU A 74 -13.84 3.87 1.64
CA LEU A 74 -13.07 2.69 2.08
C LEU A 74 -13.10 2.53 3.61
N PHE A 75 -12.88 3.59 4.38
CA PHE A 75 -12.97 3.54 5.84
C PHE A 75 -14.37 3.18 6.35
N PHE A 76 -15.41 3.74 5.73
CA PHE A 76 -16.79 3.42 6.05
C PHE A 76 -17.10 1.94 5.81
N LEU A 77 -16.68 1.40 4.65
CA LEU A 77 -16.84 -0.01 4.32
C LEU A 77 -16.09 -0.92 5.30
N VAL A 78 -14.87 -0.56 5.70
CA VAL A 78 -14.11 -1.31 6.72
C VAL A 78 -14.80 -1.23 8.08
N GLY A 79 -15.28 -0.06 8.50
CA GLY A 79 -16.01 0.10 9.76
C GLY A 79 -17.27 -0.75 9.82
N TRP A 80 -18.05 -0.75 8.72
CA TRP A 80 -19.21 -1.61 8.57
C TRP A 80 -18.84 -3.10 8.69
N GLN A 81 -17.72 -3.50 8.08
CA GLN A 81 -17.23 -4.87 8.14
C GLN A 81 -16.79 -5.29 9.55
N VAL A 82 -16.07 -4.42 10.27
CA VAL A 82 -15.63 -4.69 11.65
C VAL A 82 -16.85 -4.86 12.56
N SER A 83 -17.87 -4.03 12.41
CA SER A 83 -19.13 -4.16 13.17
C SER A 83 -19.81 -5.50 12.90
N ALA A 84 -19.92 -5.91 11.64
CA ALA A 84 -20.51 -7.20 11.26
C ALA A 84 -19.70 -8.41 11.76
N LEU A 85 -18.37 -8.29 11.92
CA LEU A 85 -17.56 -9.35 12.54
C LEU A 85 -17.72 -9.39 14.05
N ALA A 86 -17.81 -8.25 14.71
CA ALA A 86 -17.98 -8.17 16.15
C ALA A 86 -19.28 -8.83 16.60
N SER A 87 -20.38 -8.62 15.87
CA SER A 87 -21.67 -9.27 16.15
C SER A 87 -21.58 -10.80 16.06
N ASP A 88 -20.92 -11.32 15.04
CA ASP A 88 -20.77 -12.78 14.86
C ASP A 88 -19.82 -13.39 15.90
N PHE A 89 -18.80 -12.65 16.31
CA PHE A 89 -17.87 -13.09 17.36
C PHE A 89 -18.55 -13.20 18.73
N VAL A 90 -19.47 -12.28 19.06
CA VAL A 90 -20.32 -12.38 20.26
C VAL A 90 -21.22 -13.61 20.19
N LEU A 91 -21.83 -13.89 19.03
CA LEU A 91 -22.68 -15.07 18.84
C LEU A 91 -21.89 -16.38 18.95
N ILE A 92 -20.69 -16.45 18.39
CA ILE A 92 -19.78 -17.60 18.51
C ILE A 92 -19.36 -17.78 19.97
N LYS A 93 -19.05 -16.69 20.70
CA LYS A 93 -18.75 -16.75 22.13
C LYS A 93 -19.93 -17.29 22.94
N GLN A 94 -21.15 -16.84 22.67
CA GLN A 94 -22.36 -17.33 23.36
C GLN A 94 -22.62 -18.82 23.06
N ARG A 95 -22.49 -19.26 21.81
CA ARG A 95 -22.65 -20.68 21.45
C ARG A 95 -21.51 -21.55 21.98
N ALA A 96 -20.29 -21.02 22.02
CA ALA A 96 -19.16 -21.70 22.65
C ALA A 96 -19.39 -21.82 24.16
N LEU A 97 -19.92 -20.79 24.84
CA LEU A 97 -20.26 -20.83 26.26
C LEU A 97 -21.43 -21.78 26.55
N GLU A 98 -22.49 -21.83 25.74
CA GLU A 98 -23.58 -22.82 25.87
C GLU A 98 -23.08 -24.25 25.64
N THR A 99 -22.22 -24.47 24.65
CA THR A 99 -21.60 -25.78 24.39
C THR A 99 -20.63 -26.15 25.53
N SER A 100 -19.91 -25.16 26.06
CA SER A 100 -19.05 -25.33 27.24
C SER A 100 -19.87 -25.60 28.49
N ALA A 101 -21.07 -25.01 28.65
CA ALA A 101 -21.97 -25.26 29.76
C ALA A 101 -22.54 -26.68 29.69
N ASN A 102 -22.87 -27.19 28.50
CA ASN A 102 -23.30 -28.58 28.32
C ASN A 102 -22.15 -29.59 28.53
N ILE A 103 -20.92 -29.24 28.14
CA ILE A 103 -19.71 -30.01 28.43
C ILE A 103 -19.35 -29.92 29.91
N GLN A 104 -19.54 -28.75 30.53
CA GLN A 104 -19.32 -28.53 31.96
C GLN A 104 -20.38 -29.26 32.77
N ASP A 105 -21.65 -29.35 32.37
CA ASP A 105 -22.67 -30.15 33.08
C ASP A 105 -22.34 -31.65 33.01
N TYR A 106 -21.80 -32.11 31.87
CA TYR A 106 -21.30 -33.48 31.69
C TYR A 106 -20.03 -33.77 32.53
N ILE A 107 -19.16 -32.76 32.72
CA ILE A 107 -17.96 -32.85 33.55
C ILE A 107 -18.28 -32.62 35.04
N PHE A 108 -19.28 -31.80 35.38
CA PHE A 108 -19.68 -31.45 36.75
C PHE A 108 -20.36 -32.64 37.41
N ASN A 109 -21.20 -33.38 36.67
CA ASN A 109 -21.78 -34.65 37.09
C ASN A 109 -20.72 -35.77 37.28
N HIS A 110 -19.47 -35.59 36.83
CA HIS A 110 -18.41 -36.60 36.95
C HIS A 110 -17.17 -36.16 37.76
N PHE A 111 -16.91 -34.86 37.91
CA PHE A 111 -15.65 -34.33 38.48
C PHE A 111 -15.76 -33.06 39.33
N GLY A 112 -16.94 -32.47 39.56
CA GLY A 112 -17.16 -31.46 40.61
C GLY A 112 -16.18 -30.28 40.68
N ILE A 113 -15.99 -29.51 39.59
CA ILE A 113 -15.14 -28.29 39.60
C ILE A 113 -15.99 -27.03 39.38
N THR A 114 -15.84 -26.08 40.31
CA THR A 114 -16.62 -24.85 40.52
C THR A 114 -16.40 -23.74 39.48
N LEU A 115 -17.51 -23.10 39.08
CA LEU A 115 -17.66 -21.99 38.12
C LEU A 115 -17.01 -20.64 38.51
N GLU A 116 -16.48 -20.47 39.72
CA GLU A 116 -16.02 -19.17 40.23
C GLU A 116 -14.70 -18.65 39.63
N LYS A 117 -13.86 -19.49 39.02
CA LYS A 117 -12.60 -19.03 38.40
C LYS A 117 -12.75 -18.43 37.00
N GLN A 118 -13.94 -18.52 36.41
CA GLN A 118 -14.17 -18.06 35.02
C GLN A 118 -14.53 -16.58 34.93
N SER A 119 -15.08 -15.97 35.98
CA SER A 119 -15.37 -14.53 36.07
C SER A 119 -14.11 -13.68 36.33
N GLN A 120 -13.13 -14.19 37.09
CA GLN A 120 -11.88 -13.47 37.37
C GLN A 120 -10.94 -13.35 36.14
N LEU A 121 -11.00 -14.29 35.19
CA LEU A 121 -10.26 -14.19 33.93
C LEU A 121 -10.78 -13.08 32.99
N LEU A 122 -12.07 -12.73 33.09
CA LEU A 122 -12.66 -11.62 32.32
C LEU A 122 -12.26 -10.26 32.88
N GLU A 123 -12.24 -10.10 34.20
CA GLU A 123 -11.80 -8.85 34.85
C GLU A 123 -10.29 -8.60 34.67
N THR A 124 -9.47 -9.66 34.66
CA THR A 124 -8.01 -9.52 34.48
C THR A 124 -7.61 -9.16 33.04
N GLN A 125 -8.41 -9.51 32.02
CA GLN A 125 -8.20 -9.05 30.64
C GLN A 125 -8.67 -7.60 30.42
N GLN A 126 -9.62 -7.12 31.21
CA GLN A 126 -10.15 -5.76 31.10
C GLN A 126 -9.17 -4.70 31.67
N ALA A 127 -8.34 -5.06 32.65
CA ALA A 127 -7.29 -4.19 33.18
C ALA A 127 -6.20 -3.82 32.14
N ASN A 128 -5.87 -4.73 31.21
CA ASN A 128 -4.95 -4.44 30.09
C ASN A 128 -5.62 -3.69 28.92
N ALA A 129 -6.95 -3.58 28.89
CA ALA A 129 -7.66 -2.81 27.88
C ALA A 129 -7.53 -1.30 28.11
N GLY A 130 -7.26 -0.86 29.35
CA GLY A 130 -7.06 0.54 29.71
C GLY A 130 -5.88 1.22 29.03
N ASP A 131 -4.77 0.48 28.82
CA ASP A 131 -3.58 0.98 28.11
C ASP A 131 -3.67 0.85 26.59
N ILE A 132 -4.53 -0.03 26.07
CA ILE A 132 -4.75 -0.20 24.63
C ILE A 132 -5.51 0.99 24.04
N ILE A 133 -6.45 1.57 24.78
CA ILE A 133 -7.25 2.74 24.34
C ILE A 133 -6.37 3.96 24.01
N PRO A 134 -5.46 4.43 24.89
CA PRO A 134 -4.60 5.57 24.57
C PRO A 134 -3.58 5.27 23.45
N ILE A 135 -3.06 4.03 23.35
CA ILE A 135 -2.16 3.63 22.26
C ILE A 135 -2.89 3.64 20.91
N MET A 136 -4.11 3.10 20.86
CA MET A 136 -4.96 3.14 19.66
C MET A 136 -5.35 4.58 19.30
N ALA A 137 -5.77 5.39 20.27
CA ALA A 137 -6.13 6.78 20.06
C ALA A 137 -4.94 7.61 19.52
N GLY A 138 -3.74 7.45 20.09
CA GLY A 138 -2.53 8.13 19.61
C GLY A 138 -2.12 7.70 18.21
N SER A 139 -2.26 6.41 17.88
CA SER A 139 -1.96 5.88 16.54
C SER A 139 -2.97 6.39 15.50
N MET A 140 -4.26 6.47 15.85
CA MET A 140 -5.28 7.04 14.99
C MET A 140 -5.04 8.54 14.78
N ALA A 141 -4.81 9.30 15.86
CA ALA A 141 -4.56 10.75 15.77
C ALA A 141 -3.35 11.07 14.89
N SER A 142 -2.23 10.38 15.08
CA SER A 142 -1.04 10.55 14.23
C SER A 142 -1.28 10.15 12.78
N GLY A 143 -2.08 9.10 12.53
CA GLY A 143 -2.53 8.71 11.19
C GLY A 143 -3.39 9.79 10.52
N PHE A 144 -4.33 10.39 11.24
CA PHE A 144 -5.18 11.47 10.76
C PHE A 144 -4.38 12.73 10.40
N ILE A 145 -3.40 13.11 11.24
CA ILE A 145 -2.54 14.26 10.96
C ILE A 145 -1.74 14.04 9.67
N ASN A 146 -1.11 12.86 9.51
CA ASN A 146 -0.38 12.53 8.29
C ASN A 146 -1.29 12.48 7.06
N PHE A 147 -2.49 11.90 7.20
CA PHE A 147 -3.48 11.86 6.13
C PHE A 147 -3.90 13.25 5.67
N PHE A 148 -4.21 14.14 6.62
CA PHE A 148 -4.58 15.51 6.34
C PHE A 148 -3.42 16.28 5.68
N LEU A 149 -2.19 16.09 6.18
CA LEU A 149 -1.00 16.70 5.60
C LEU A 149 -0.76 16.24 4.15
N THR A 150 -0.91 14.94 3.87
CA THR A 150 -0.84 14.39 2.51
C THR A 150 -1.91 14.99 1.60
N LEU A 151 -3.16 15.17 2.07
CA LEU A 151 -4.22 15.81 1.29
C LEU A 151 -3.86 17.24 0.88
N VAL A 152 -3.32 18.02 1.83
CA VAL A 152 -2.84 19.38 1.55
C VAL A 152 -1.72 19.38 0.50
N TYR A 153 -0.79 18.44 0.56
CA TYR A 153 0.25 18.31 -0.48
C TYR A 153 -0.30 17.89 -1.84
N ILE A 154 -1.29 16.99 -1.89
CA ILE A 154 -1.94 16.63 -3.17
C ILE A 154 -2.56 17.87 -3.80
N PHE A 155 -3.31 18.65 -3.01
CA PHE A 155 -3.89 19.91 -3.44
C PHE A 155 -2.81 20.86 -3.98
N GLY A 156 -1.77 21.10 -3.19
CA GLY A 156 -0.69 22.01 -3.54
C GLY A 156 0.05 21.59 -4.82
N LEU A 157 0.38 20.31 -4.97
CA LEU A 157 1.07 19.81 -6.15
C LEU A 157 0.21 19.91 -7.41
N LEU A 158 -1.09 19.59 -7.35
CA LEU A 158 -2.02 19.77 -8.47
C LEU A 158 -2.20 21.24 -8.84
N TYR A 159 -2.42 22.10 -7.84
CA TYR A 159 -2.68 23.52 -8.04
C TYR A 159 -1.44 24.23 -8.59
N TYR A 160 -0.26 24.03 -7.98
CA TYR A 160 0.98 24.72 -8.34
C TYR A 160 1.83 24.01 -9.43
N ARG A 161 1.35 22.95 -10.07
CA ARG A 161 2.10 22.22 -11.13
C ARG A 161 2.77 23.11 -12.19
N ALA A 162 2.09 24.17 -12.65
CA ALA A 162 2.65 25.12 -13.61
C ALA A 162 3.81 25.95 -13.05
N HIS A 163 3.76 26.27 -11.76
CA HIS A 163 4.82 26.98 -11.07
C HIS A 163 6.06 26.07 -10.92
N ILE A 164 5.87 24.80 -10.58
CA ILE A 164 6.95 23.79 -10.53
C ILE A 164 7.62 23.66 -11.90
N LYS A 165 6.83 23.53 -12.98
CA LYS A 165 7.37 23.49 -14.35
C LYS A 165 8.20 24.76 -14.66
N LYS A 166 7.68 25.94 -14.33
CA LYS A 166 8.39 27.22 -14.56
C LYS A 166 9.69 27.31 -13.77
N PHE A 167 9.69 26.87 -12.51
CA PHE A 167 10.90 26.81 -11.68
C PHE A 167 11.96 25.91 -12.31
N LEU A 168 11.60 24.70 -12.74
CA LEU A 168 12.54 23.80 -13.42
C LEU A 168 13.12 24.39 -14.71
N LEU A 169 12.31 25.10 -15.49
CA LEU A 169 12.78 25.78 -16.70
C LEU A 169 13.69 26.99 -16.40
N MET A 170 13.56 27.59 -15.21
CA MET A 170 14.42 28.69 -14.77
C MET A 170 15.80 28.21 -14.33
N LEU A 171 15.93 26.97 -13.85
CA LEU A 171 17.21 26.32 -13.55
C LEU A 171 17.98 25.90 -14.81
N ALA A 172 17.29 25.74 -15.94
CA ALA A 172 17.89 25.35 -17.21
C ALA A 172 18.53 26.56 -17.94
N GLN A 173 19.66 26.30 -18.60
CA GLN A 173 20.31 27.28 -19.47
C GLN A 173 19.37 27.68 -20.62
N PRO A 174 19.35 28.96 -21.06
CA PRO A 174 18.42 29.46 -22.07
C PRO A 174 18.44 28.65 -23.39
N SER A 175 19.61 28.16 -23.79
CA SER A 175 19.82 27.38 -25.02
C SER A 175 19.18 25.98 -25.00
N GLN A 176 18.92 25.43 -23.81
CA GLN A 176 18.41 24.06 -23.63
C GLN A 176 16.97 24.01 -23.11
N ARG A 177 16.29 25.17 -22.98
CA ARG A 177 14.96 25.22 -22.35
C ARG A 177 13.91 24.37 -23.05
N ASP A 178 13.90 24.34 -24.39
CA ASP A 178 12.97 23.53 -25.17
C ASP A 178 13.22 22.02 -24.99
N GLU A 179 14.49 21.63 -24.90
CA GLU A 179 14.88 20.23 -24.66
C GLU A 179 14.48 19.78 -23.26
N VAL A 180 14.78 20.61 -22.24
CA VAL A 180 14.39 20.35 -20.85
C VAL A 180 12.86 20.28 -20.72
N GLU A 181 12.12 21.15 -21.40
CA GLU A 181 10.65 21.08 -21.42
C GLU A 181 10.13 19.76 -21.99
N LYS A 182 10.69 19.30 -23.12
CA LYS A 182 10.32 18.02 -23.74
C LYS A 182 10.64 16.85 -22.82
N VAL A 183 11.78 16.87 -22.13
CA VAL A 183 12.18 15.83 -21.18
C VAL A 183 11.21 15.78 -19.99
N ILE A 184 10.90 16.94 -19.39
CA ILE A 184 9.95 17.04 -18.27
C ILE A 184 8.58 16.48 -18.69
N TYR A 185 8.10 16.85 -19.88
CA TYR A 185 6.81 16.36 -20.39
C TYR A 185 6.82 14.85 -20.61
N ARG A 186 7.90 14.30 -21.20
CA ARG A 186 8.02 12.87 -21.47
C ARG A 186 8.06 12.06 -20.19
N VAL A 187 8.85 12.48 -19.20
CA VAL A 187 8.94 11.83 -17.88
C VAL A 187 7.58 11.83 -17.18
N ALA A 188 6.91 12.98 -17.15
CA ALA A 188 5.59 13.09 -16.53
C ALA A 188 4.55 12.19 -17.24
N ASN A 189 4.56 12.15 -18.58
CA ASN A 189 3.62 11.35 -19.33
C ASN A 189 3.85 9.83 -19.15
N VAL A 190 5.10 9.38 -19.17
CA VAL A 190 5.44 7.96 -18.95
C VAL A 190 5.06 7.53 -17.53
N SER A 191 5.39 8.35 -16.52
CA SER A 191 5.01 8.08 -15.13
C SER A 191 3.49 8.01 -14.96
N GLN A 192 2.75 8.94 -15.56
CA GLN A 192 1.30 8.96 -15.53
C GLN A 192 0.68 7.73 -16.20
N GLN A 193 1.16 7.32 -17.37
CA GLN A 193 0.65 6.14 -18.08
C GLN A 193 0.87 4.86 -17.28
N TYR A 194 2.04 4.73 -16.64
CA TYR A 194 2.34 3.61 -15.75
C TYR A 194 1.37 3.53 -14.57
N LEU A 195 1.18 4.64 -13.84
CA LEU A 195 0.29 4.68 -12.68
C LEU A 195 -1.18 4.43 -13.05
N PHE A 196 -1.63 4.96 -14.19
CA PHE A 196 -2.99 4.72 -14.67
C PHE A 196 -3.20 3.26 -15.11
N GLY A 197 -2.18 2.65 -15.73
CA GLY A 197 -2.17 1.22 -16.04
C GLY A 197 -2.26 0.35 -14.78
N LEU A 198 -1.45 0.66 -13.75
CA LEU A 198 -1.52 -0.01 -12.45
C LEU A 198 -2.89 0.13 -11.80
N SER A 199 -3.49 1.32 -11.85
CA SER A 199 -4.81 1.57 -11.26
C SER A 199 -5.89 0.74 -11.95
N LYS A 200 -5.87 0.62 -13.28
CA LYS A 200 -6.79 -0.27 -14.01
C LYS A 200 -6.60 -1.74 -13.64
N MET A 201 -5.35 -2.18 -13.51
CA MET A 201 -5.03 -3.56 -13.08
C MET A 201 -5.60 -3.86 -11.69
N ILE A 202 -5.45 -2.92 -10.75
CA ILE A 202 -5.99 -3.04 -9.38
C ILE A 202 -7.51 -3.16 -9.40
N VAL A 203 -8.21 -2.32 -10.16
CA VAL A 203 -9.67 -2.37 -10.28
C VAL A 203 -10.13 -3.69 -10.90
N CYS A 204 -9.45 -4.17 -11.94
CA CYS A 204 -9.76 -5.44 -12.58
C CYS A 204 -9.62 -6.62 -11.59
N LEU A 205 -8.54 -6.65 -10.81
CA LEU A 205 -8.34 -7.68 -9.78
C LEU A 205 -9.43 -7.62 -8.71
N TRP A 206 -9.80 -6.43 -8.26
CA TRP A 206 -10.86 -6.24 -7.26
C TRP A 206 -12.21 -6.81 -7.73
N ILE A 207 -12.59 -6.54 -8.98
CA ILE A 207 -13.81 -7.10 -9.59
C ILE A 207 -13.71 -8.63 -9.70
N MET A 208 -12.58 -9.14 -10.19
CA MET A 208 -12.38 -10.58 -10.37
C MET A 208 -12.43 -11.35 -9.04
N TYR A 209 -11.79 -10.83 -7.98
CA TYR A 209 -11.87 -11.41 -6.64
C TYR A 209 -13.29 -11.36 -6.09
N SER A 210 -14.00 -10.23 -6.25
CA SER A 210 -15.38 -10.10 -5.80
C SER A 210 -16.31 -11.14 -6.43
N ILE A 211 -16.19 -11.37 -7.74
CA ILE A 211 -16.99 -12.40 -8.44
C ILE A 211 -16.57 -13.81 -7.99
N GLY A 212 -15.27 -14.09 -7.92
CA GLY A 212 -14.76 -15.41 -7.53
C GLY A 212 -15.25 -15.85 -6.15
N PHE A 213 -15.23 -14.96 -5.17
CA PHE A 213 -15.75 -15.24 -3.84
C PHE A 213 -17.28 -15.32 -3.78
N SER A 214 -17.99 -14.62 -4.69
CA SER A 214 -19.45 -14.71 -4.78
C SER A 214 -19.91 -16.10 -5.24
N ILE A 215 -19.16 -16.73 -6.16
CA ILE A 215 -19.46 -18.08 -6.66
C ILE A 215 -19.18 -19.14 -5.59
N LEU A 216 -18.17 -18.95 -4.75
CA LEU A 216 -17.80 -19.89 -3.68
C LEU A 216 -18.77 -19.90 -2.49
N GLY A 217 -19.84 -19.10 -2.50
CA GLY A 217 -20.87 -19.12 -1.46
C GLY A 217 -20.41 -18.64 -0.08
N VAL A 218 -19.28 -17.93 0.00
CA VAL A 218 -18.78 -17.37 1.25
C VAL A 218 -19.71 -16.24 1.69
N LYS A 219 -20.49 -16.47 2.75
CA LYS A 219 -21.48 -15.51 3.30
C LYS A 219 -20.91 -14.10 3.59
N LYS A 220 -19.58 -13.97 3.69
CA LYS A 220 -18.86 -12.68 3.82
C LYS A 220 -17.86 -12.41 2.68
N CYS A 221 -18.25 -12.67 1.44
CA CYS A 221 -17.46 -12.44 0.23
C CYS A 221 -16.80 -11.05 0.17
N PHE A 222 -17.55 -9.98 0.47
CA PHE A 222 -17.05 -8.61 0.42
C PHE A 222 -15.96 -8.31 1.47
N LEU A 223 -16.04 -8.98 2.62
CA LEU A 223 -15.10 -8.80 3.73
C LEU A 223 -13.74 -9.45 3.46
N PHE A 224 -13.78 -10.67 2.93
CA PHE A 224 -12.58 -11.37 2.49
C PHE A 224 -11.91 -10.66 1.32
N CYS A 225 -12.67 -10.14 0.36
CA CYS A 225 -12.10 -9.47 -0.81
C CYS A 225 -11.33 -8.17 -0.44
N ASN A 226 -11.89 -7.32 0.44
CA ASN A 226 -11.21 -6.09 0.86
C ASN A 226 -9.97 -6.40 1.73
N THR A 227 -10.09 -7.36 2.65
CA THR A 227 -8.99 -7.79 3.52
C THR A 227 -7.87 -8.49 2.74
N LEU A 228 -8.18 -9.41 1.81
CA LEU A 228 -7.16 -10.04 0.95
C LEU A 228 -6.51 -9.03 0.01
N TRP A 229 -7.20 -7.98 -0.40
CA TRP A 229 -6.58 -6.94 -1.21
C TRP A 229 -5.51 -6.16 -0.42
N PHE A 230 -5.83 -5.75 0.81
CA PHE A 230 -4.88 -5.08 1.70
C PHE A 230 -3.75 -6.03 2.18
N ALA A 231 -4.10 -7.23 2.64
CA ALA A 231 -3.14 -8.23 3.13
C ALA A 231 -2.30 -8.82 1.99
N GLY A 232 -2.90 -9.04 0.82
CA GLY A 232 -2.24 -9.49 -0.39
C GLY A 232 -1.20 -8.49 -0.85
N ASN A 233 -1.54 -7.20 -0.97
CA ASN A 233 -0.55 -6.17 -1.31
C ASN A 233 0.54 -6.03 -0.24
N CYS A 234 0.19 -6.09 1.06
CA CYS A 234 1.17 -5.96 2.14
C CYS A 234 2.15 -7.16 2.21
N SER A 235 1.70 -8.37 1.87
CA SER A 235 2.52 -9.59 1.86
C SER A 235 3.32 -9.76 0.56
N ILE A 236 2.75 -9.35 -0.57
CA ILE A 236 3.41 -9.24 -1.87
C ILE A 236 4.58 -8.25 -1.75
N HIS A 237 4.37 -7.03 -1.23
CA HIS A 237 5.45 -6.06 -1.05
C HIS A 237 6.58 -6.56 -0.12
N ARG A 238 6.27 -7.41 0.87
CA ARG A 238 7.28 -8.01 1.76
C ARG A 238 8.09 -9.12 1.07
N LYS A 239 7.49 -9.89 0.14
CA LYS A 239 8.18 -10.94 -0.62
C LYS A 239 9.06 -10.43 -1.77
N TYR A 240 8.72 -9.29 -2.40
CA TYR A 240 9.55 -8.73 -3.48
C TYR A 240 10.79 -7.98 -2.99
N TYR A 241 10.82 -7.51 -1.73
CA TYR A 241 11.96 -6.76 -1.18
C TYR A 241 12.97 -7.59 -0.38
N TRP A 242 12.63 -8.83 -0.01
CA TRP A 242 13.49 -9.70 0.81
C TRP A 242 14.21 -10.81 0.04
N HIS A 243 14.23 -10.76 -1.30
CA HIS A 243 14.95 -11.74 -2.13
C HIS A 243 16.22 -11.17 -2.80
N ASN A 244 16.77 -10.08 -2.26
CA ASN A 244 18.09 -9.55 -2.64
C ASN A 244 18.96 -9.32 -1.40
N ASP A 245 19.07 -10.33 -0.53
CA ASP A 245 20.25 -10.46 0.31
C ASP A 245 21.42 -10.91 -0.59
N TYR A 246 22.14 -9.93 -1.14
CA TYR A 246 23.45 -10.17 -1.74
C TYR A 246 24.45 -10.45 -0.61
N SER A 247 24.54 -11.71 -0.18
CA SER A 247 25.67 -12.17 0.63
C SER A 247 26.91 -12.24 -0.27
N PHE A 248 27.72 -11.20 -0.23
CA PHE A 248 29.01 -11.12 -0.92
C PHE A 248 30.07 -11.86 -0.10
N SER A 249 30.40 -13.09 -0.49
CA SER A 249 31.53 -13.84 0.08
C SER A 249 32.57 -14.04 -1.01
N VAL A 250 33.69 -13.31 -0.89
CA VAL A 250 34.87 -13.45 -1.75
C VAL A 250 35.59 -14.73 -1.34
N SER A 251 35.71 -15.69 -2.26
CA SER A 251 36.63 -16.82 -2.15
C SER A 251 37.38 -16.99 -3.47
N SER A 252 38.70 -16.98 -3.36
CA SER A 252 39.70 -17.13 -4.41
C SER A 252 39.67 -18.55 -4.99
N SER A 253 38.90 -18.78 -6.06
CA SER A 253 39.12 -19.78 -7.13
C SER A 253 37.84 -19.96 -7.96
N GLY A 254 37.82 -19.48 -9.20
CA GLY A 254 36.93 -19.98 -10.26
C GLY A 254 35.43 -19.63 -10.17
N CYS A 255 34.94 -18.88 -11.15
CA CYS A 255 33.53 -18.56 -11.32
C CYS A 255 32.74 -19.83 -11.74
N LYS A 256 31.85 -20.35 -10.87
CA LYS A 256 30.82 -21.34 -11.23
C LYS A 256 29.44 -20.81 -10.81
N LEU A 257 28.67 -20.34 -11.79
CA LEU A 257 27.24 -20.07 -11.64
C LEU A 257 26.48 -21.40 -11.65
N THR A 258 26.04 -21.87 -10.49
CA THR A 258 25.09 -22.99 -10.40
C THR A 258 23.68 -22.41 -10.31
N ASN A 259 22.88 -22.59 -11.36
CA ASN A 259 21.49 -22.15 -11.45
C ASN A 259 20.59 -23.30 -11.01
N ASN A 260 20.13 -23.27 -9.76
CA ASN A 260 19.18 -24.26 -9.25
C ASN A 260 18.04 -23.59 -8.46
N SER A 261 17.13 -22.91 -9.16
CA SER A 261 15.80 -22.57 -8.61
C SER A 261 14.72 -22.22 -9.65
N ARG A 262 14.95 -22.45 -10.96
CA ARG A 262 13.96 -22.14 -12.01
C ARG A 262 12.95 -23.25 -12.34
N TYR A 263 12.85 -24.31 -11.54
CA TYR A 263 12.01 -25.47 -11.89
C TYR A 263 10.68 -25.60 -11.14
N ASN A 264 10.42 -24.86 -10.06
CA ASN A 264 9.23 -25.12 -9.23
C ASN A 264 8.01 -24.21 -9.50
N TYR A 265 8.19 -23.07 -10.18
CA TYR A 265 7.08 -22.11 -10.39
C TYR A 265 6.26 -22.38 -11.66
N TYR A 266 6.83 -23.06 -12.66
CA TYR A 266 6.12 -23.34 -13.92
C TYR A 266 5.14 -24.52 -13.84
N VAL A 267 5.31 -25.43 -12.87
CA VAL A 267 4.48 -26.63 -12.74
C VAL A 267 3.09 -26.31 -12.16
N TRP A 268 3.00 -25.32 -11.26
CA TRP A 268 1.73 -24.96 -10.62
C TRP A 268 0.77 -24.21 -11.56
N TYR A 269 1.30 -23.32 -12.40
CA TYR A 269 0.49 -22.55 -13.35
C TYR A 269 -0.09 -23.42 -14.48
N ARG A 270 0.62 -24.48 -14.88
CA ARG A 270 0.19 -25.40 -15.95
C ARG A 270 -0.94 -26.34 -15.51
N SER A 271 -1.02 -26.66 -14.21
CA SER A 271 -2.08 -27.51 -13.65
C SER A 271 -3.45 -26.80 -13.63
N ILE A 272 -3.45 -25.48 -13.42
CA ILE A 272 -4.69 -24.67 -13.39
C ILE A 272 -5.22 -24.40 -14.80
N TYR A 273 -4.34 -24.12 -15.77
CA TYR A 273 -4.76 -23.87 -17.16
C TYR A 273 -5.23 -25.11 -17.91
N SER A 274 -4.69 -26.30 -17.58
CA SER A 274 -5.11 -27.57 -18.20
C SER A 274 -6.57 -27.93 -17.90
N ARG A 275 -7.10 -27.53 -16.74
CA ARG A 275 -8.51 -27.77 -16.36
C ARG A 275 -9.52 -26.83 -17.01
N MET A 276 -9.07 -25.76 -17.67
CA MET A 276 -9.95 -24.73 -18.27
C MET A 276 -10.09 -24.82 -19.79
N GLY A 277 -9.47 -25.80 -20.46
CA GLY A 277 -9.73 -26.07 -21.89
C GLY A 277 -9.33 -24.94 -22.86
N ILE A 278 -8.51 -23.97 -22.43
CA ILE A 278 -8.03 -22.88 -23.27
C ILE A 278 -6.71 -23.31 -23.91
N ARG A 279 -6.69 -23.51 -25.24
CA ARG A 279 -5.44 -23.77 -25.99
C ARG A 279 -4.50 -22.58 -25.86
N ALA A 280 -3.37 -22.77 -25.19
CA ALA A 280 -2.30 -21.80 -25.15
C ALA A 280 -1.67 -21.61 -26.54
N ILE A 281 -1.55 -20.36 -26.97
CA ILE A 281 -0.82 -19.95 -28.17
C ILE A 281 0.66 -20.23 -27.94
N ASN A 282 1.25 -21.03 -28.82
CA ASN A 282 2.62 -21.52 -28.73
C ASN A 282 3.60 -20.43 -29.20
N CYS A 283 4.12 -19.61 -28.27
CA CYS A 283 5.25 -18.75 -28.55
C CYS A 283 6.55 -19.55 -28.43
N ARG A 284 7.03 -20.04 -29.58
CA ARG A 284 8.35 -20.64 -29.74
C ARG A 284 9.41 -19.53 -29.68
N ILE A 285 10.14 -19.46 -28.56
CA ILE A 285 11.38 -18.66 -28.49
C ILE A 285 12.51 -19.59 -28.94
N THR A 286 13.04 -19.34 -30.13
CA THR A 286 14.31 -19.93 -30.57
C THR A 286 15.46 -19.30 -29.80
N SER A 287 16.39 -20.16 -29.41
CA SER A 287 17.57 -19.95 -28.57
C SER A 287 18.44 -18.76 -28.94
#